data_AF-A0A8F9RR35-F1
#
_entry.id   AF-A0A8F9RR35-F1
#
_cell.length_a   1.000
_cell.length_b   1.000
_cell.length_c   1.000
_cell.angle_alpha   90.00
_cell.angle_beta   90.00
_cell.angle_gamma   90.00
#
_symmetry.space_group_name_H-M   'P 1'
#
loop_
_entity.id
_entity.type
_entity.pdbx_description
1 polymer ?
#
loop_
_entity_poly.entity_id
_entity_poly.type
_entity_poly.pdbx_seq_one_letter_code
_entity_poly.pdbx_strand_id
1 'polypeptide(L)'
;MSVSLLQPSFFMSKTRSYAQILIGSRLFLTAMAIHSSLRVAPPDLQQGGNSRIPYVHVPVARMSIVVYIATAINSFLFPLTKHPLFLRSSGTGTEIGAFSTLLTLVTGGFRGRPMWGTFRVWDARLTSVFILFLIYLGALRFQKLPVEPAPIFIRAGLIDIPIIKSSVNWWNTSHQPGSISRSGTSIHVPMP
;
A
#
# COMPACT_ATOMS: atom_id res chain seq x y z
N MET A 1 -38.00 -8.69 6.24
CA MET A 1 -37.11 -9.70 5.60
C MET A 1 -35.73 -9.53 6.18
N SER A 2 -35.28 -10.54 6.91
CA SER A 2 -34.37 -10.44 8.05
C SER A 2 -32.92 -10.14 7.66
N VAL A 3 -32.37 -9.16 8.37
CA VAL A 3 -30.97 -8.71 8.40
C VAL A 3 -30.04 -9.79 8.99
N SER A 4 -30.30 -11.09 8.75
CA SER A 4 -29.50 -12.17 9.37
C SER A 4 -28.12 -12.31 8.74
N LEU A 5 -27.97 -11.95 7.45
CA LEU A 5 -26.68 -11.97 6.74
C LEU A 5 -25.68 -10.95 7.30
N LEU A 6 -26.16 -9.86 7.92
CA LEU A 6 -25.32 -8.80 8.49
C LEU A 6 -25.03 -8.99 9.98
N GLN A 7 -25.59 -10.03 10.62
CA GLN A 7 -25.21 -10.34 12.00
C GLN A 7 -23.73 -10.77 12.06
N PRO A 8 -22.88 -10.13 12.88
CA PRO A 8 -21.45 -10.39 12.89
C PRO A 8 -21.09 -11.86 13.17
N SER A 9 -21.80 -12.52 14.09
CA SER A 9 -21.55 -13.92 14.45
C SER A 9 -21.91 -14.88 13.31
N PHE A 10 -23.07 -14.69 12.69
CA PHE A 10 -23.52 -15.51 11.55
C PHE A 10 -22.59 -15.33 10.36
N PHE A 11 -22.27 -14.08 10.02
CA PHE A 11 -21.33 -13.74 8.94
C PHE A 11 -19.96 -14.39 9.20
N MET A 12 -19.36 -14.19 10.37
CA MET A 12 -18.04 -14.77 10.68
C MET A 12 -18.04 -16.30 10.67
N SER A 13 -19.11 -16.96 11.12
CA SER A 13 -19.19 -18.43 11.09
C SER A 13 -19.19 -18.96 9.65
N LYS A 14 -19.91 -18.29 8.75
CA LYS A 14 -20.08 -18.71 7.35
C LYS A 14 -18.89 -18.35 6.48
N THR A 15 -18.19 -17.25 6.80
CA THR A 15 -17.04 -16.76 6.03
C THR A 15 -15.70 -17.28 6.55
N ARG A 16 -15.64 -17.97 7.70
CA ARG A 16 -14.38 -18.40 8.33
C ARG A 16 -13.50 -19.24 7.40
N SER A 17 -14.06 -20.28 6.78
CA SER A 17 -13.31 -21.16 5.88
C SER A 17 -12.79 -20.41 4.66
N TYR A 18 -13.62 -19.55 4.06
CA TYR A 18 -13.21 -18.69 2.95
C TYR A 18 -12.10 -17.72 3.36
N ALA A 19 -12.21 -17.11 4.55
CA ALA A 19 -11.18 -16.21 5.06
C ALA A 19 -9.86 -16.94 5.28
N GLN A 20 -9.87 -18.17 5.80
CA GLN A 20 -8.66 -18.98 5.97
C GLN A 20 -8.03 -19.35 4.62
N ILE A 21 -8.83 -19.70 3.61
CA ILE A 21 -8.35 -19.96 2.26
C ILE A 21 -7.71 -18.70 1.67
N LEU A 22 -8.33 -17.52 1.83
CA LEU A 22 -7.78 -16.25 1.36
C LEU A 22 -6.49 -15.85 2.08
N ILE A 23 -6.40 -16.08 3.39
CA ILE A 23 -5.17 -15.84 4.16
C ILE A 23 -4.07 -16.79 3.70
N GLY A 24 -4.39 -18.08 3.55
CA GLY A 24 -3.45 -19.10 3.09
C GLY A 24 -2.94 -18.80 1.67
N SER A 25 -3.83 -18.47 0.74
CA SER A 25 -3.47 -18.12 -0.64
C SER A 25 -2.64 -16.85 -0.71
N ARG A 26 -2.97 -15.82 0.08
CA ARG A 26 -2.15 -14.61 0.21
C ARG A 26 -0.73 -14.94 0.67
N LEU A 27 -0.58 -15.74 1.72
CA LEU A 27 0.74 -16.13 2.25
C LEU A 27 1.53 -16.92 1.22
N PHE A 28 0.90 -17.90 0.56
CA PHE A 28 1.50 -18.70 -0.49
C PHE A 28 1.99 -17.85 -1.66
N LEU A 29 1.13 -16.97 -2.20
CA LEU A 29 1.49 -16.08 -3.31
C LEU A 29 2.58 -15.09 -2.93
N THR A 30 2.58 -14.59 -1.69
CA THR A 30 3.64 -13.70 -1.19
C THR A 30 4.97 -14.44 -1.11
N ALA A 31 4.98 -15.66 -0.57
CA ALA A 31 6.20 -16.49 -0.50
C ALA A 31 6.73 -16.83 -1.90
N MET A 32 5.84 -17.20 -2.82
CA MET A 32 6.18 -17.46 -4.21
C MET A 32 6.74 -16.21 -4.92
N ALA A 33 6.14 -15.04 -4.71
CA ALA A 33 6.63 -13.79 -5.27
C ALA A 33 8.03 -13.42 -4.75
N ILE A 34 8.28 -13.59 -3.45
CA ILE A 34 9.60 -13.38 -2.84
C ILE A 34 10.62 -14.36 -3.42
N HIS A 35 10.27 -15.65 -3.52
CA HIS A 35 11.13 -16.67 -4.12
C HIS A 35 11.51 -16.33 -5.56
N SER A 36 10.50 -16.03 -6.39
CA SER A 36 10.72 -15.67 -7.79
C SER A 36 11.55 -14.41 -7.95
N SER A 37 11.31 -13.38 -7.11
CA SER A 37 12.08 -12.14 -7.12
C SER A 37 13.55 -12.35 -6.78
N LEU A 38 13.88 -13.23 -5.83
CA LEU A 38 15.25 -13.41 -5.34
C LEU A 38 16.05 -14.42 -6.16
N ARG A 39 15.42 -15.51 -6.62
CA ARG A 39 16.13 -16.64 -7.25
C ARG A 39 15.88 -16.79 -8.74
N VAL A 40 14.69 -16.46 -9.23
CA VAL A 40 14.30 -16.73 -10.62
C VAL A 40 14.57 -15.52 -11.52
N ALA A 41 14.39 -14.30 -11.00
CA ALA A 41 14.61 -13.09 -11.79
C ALA A 41 16.09 -12.95 -12.21
N PRO A 42 16.38 -12.88 -13.52
CA PRO A 42 17.74 -12.68 -13.99
C PRO A 42 18.26 -11.30 -13.55
N PRO A 43 19.55 -11.17 -13.22
CA PRO A 43 20.15 -9.87 -12.98
C PRO A 43 20.09 -9.04 -14.27
N ASP A 44 19.88 -7.73 -14.12
CA ASP A 44 19.91 -6.81 -15.26
C ASP A 44 21.37 -6.50 -15.65
N LEU A 45 21.62 -6.21 -16.93
CA LEU A 45 22.97 -5.94 -17.44
C LEU A 45 23.60 -4.68 -16.80
N GLN A 46 22.81 -3.65 -16.51
CA GLN A 46 23.29 -2.39 -15.94
C GLN A 46 23.14 -2.35 -14.41
N GLN A 47 22.04 -2.90 -13.89
CA GLN A 47 21.72 -2.82 -12.46
C GLN A 47 22.14 -4.06 -11.66
N GLY A 48 22.61 -5.13 -12.33
CA GLY A 48 23.00 -6.38 -11.69
C GLY A 48 21.88 -6.97 -10.83
N GLY A 49 22.21 -7.40 -9.61
CA GLY A 49 21.22 -7.92 -8.66
C GLY A 49 20.25 -6.88 -8.09
N ASN A 50 20.52 -5.58 -8.23
CA ASN A 50 19.65 -4.52 -7.71
C ASN A 50 18.34 -4.38 -8.49
N SER A 51 18.29 -4.91 -9.72
CA SER A 51 17.06 -5.01 -10.51
C SER A 51 15.98 -5.87 -9.84
N ARG A 52 16.35 -6.66 -8.82
CA ARG A 52 15.42 -7.50 -8.06
C ARG A 52 14.63 -6.72 -7.01
N ILE A 53 15.15 -5.61 -6.49
CA ILE A 53 14.53 -4.81 -5.42
C ILE A 53 13.13 -4.27 -5.83
N PRO A 54 12.93 -3.72 -7.04
CA PRO A 54 11.62 -3.26 -7.51
C PRO A 54 10.52 -4.32 -7.48
N TYR A 55 10.82 -5.61 -7.65
CA TYR A 55 9.82 -6.69 -7.59
C TYR A 55 9.16 -6.81 -6.21
N VAL A 56 9.85 -6.39 -5.16
CA VAL A 56 9.28 -6.32 -3.80
C VAL A 56 8.78 -4.91 -3.50
N HIS A 57 9.58 -3.90 -3.82
CA HIS A 57 9.26 -2.51 -3.50
C HIS A 57 7.96 -2.01 -4.15
N VAL A 58 7.79 -2.24 -5.46
CA VAL A 58 6.65 -1.68 -6.22
C VAL A 58 5.30 -2.27 -5.76
N PRO A 59 5.14 -3.59 -5.58
CA PRO A 59 3.89 -4.14 -5.05
C PRO A 59 3.56 -3.63 -3.65
N VAL A 60 4.55 -3.54 -2.77
CA VAL A 60 4.36 -3.04 -1.40
C VAL A 60 3.97 -1.56 -1.40
N ALA A 61 4.58 -0.74 -2.25
CA ALA A 61 4.21 0.67 -2.46
C ALA A 61 2.79 0.86 -3.00
N ARG A 62 2.32 -0.06 -3.84
CA ARG A 62 0.92 -0.05 -4.30
C ARG A 62 -0.03 -0.50 -3.19
N MET A 63 0.36 -1.49 -2.40
CA MET A 63 -0.44 -1.99 -1.29
C MET A 63 -0.67 -0.93 -0.21
N SER A 64 0.32 -0.12 0.15
CA SER A 64 0.13 0.98 1.10
C SER A 64 -0.98 1.94 0.65
N ILE A 65 -0.97 2.35 -0.62
CA ILE A 65 -1.98 3.25 -1.19
C ILE A 65 -3.37 2.59 -1.27
N VAL A 66 -3.45 1.34 -1.76
CA VAL A 66 -4.72 0.62 -1.92
C VAL A 66 -5.37 0.39 -0.55
N VAL A 67 -4.58 -0.03 0.44
CA VAL A 67 -5.07 -0.23 1.81
C VAL A 67 -5.50 1.10 2.42
N TYR A 68 -4.80 2.22 2.13
CA TYR A 68 -5.22 3.54 2.60
C TYR A 68 -6.60 3.92 2.06
N ILE A 69 -6.81 3.76 0.75
CA ILE A 69 -8.09 4.06 0.11
C ILE A 69 -9.21 3.18 0.71
N ALA A 70 -8.97 1.88 0.88
CA ALA A 70 -9.95 0.98 1.49
C ALA A 70 -10.27 1.38 2.94
N THR A 71 -9.26 1.75 3.72
CA THR A 71 -9.41 2.23 5.11
C THR A 71 -10.21 3.54 5.15
N ALA A 72 -9.92 4.47 4.24
CA ALA A 72 -10.67 5.73 4.11
C ALA A 72 -12.13 5.48 3.73
N ILE A 73 -12.42 4.58 2.78
CA ILE A 73 -13.79 4.20 2.41
C ILE A 73 -14.53 3.61 3.62
N ASN A 74 -13.91 2.68 4.35
CA ASN A 74 -14.50 2.11 5.57
C ASN A 74 -14.79 3.19 6.62
N SER A 75 -13.89 4.16 6.77
CA SER A 75 -14.08 5.32 7.63
C SER A 75 -15.24 6.24 7.20
N PHE A 76 -15.59 6.29 5.92
CA PHE A 76 -16.77 7.02 5.42
C PHE A 76 -18.06 6.20 5.58
N LEU A 77 -18.00 4.89 5.39
CA LEU A 77 -19.16 4.00 5.48
C LEU A 77 -19.63 3.79 6.93
N PHE A 78 -18.73 3.82 7.91
CA PHE A 78 -19.07 3.58 9.31
C PHE A 78 -20.11 4.58 9.86
N PRO A 79 -19.99 5.91 9.69
CA PRO A 79 -21.02 6.86 10.12
C PRO A 79 -22.38 6.65 9.43
N LEU A 80 -22.40 6.22 8.17
CA LEU A 80 -23.61 6.05 7.36
C LEU A 80 -24.37 4.76 7.70
N THR A 81 -23.64 3.68 7.91
CA THR A 81 -24.22 2.33 8.11
C THR A 81 -24.28 1.93 9.58
N LYS A 82 -23.49 2.58 10.45
CA LYS A 82 -23.26 2.22 11.85
C LYS A 82 -22.85 0.76 12.05
N HIS A 83 -22.35 0.11 11.00
CA HIS A 83 -22.04 -1.30 11.04
C HIS A 83 -20.64 -1.54 11.63
N PRO A 84 -20.48 -2.37 12.69
CA PRO A 84 -19.22 -2.50 13.42
C PRO A 84 -18.08 -3.11 12.58
N LEU A 85 -18.41 -3.84 11.51
CA LEU A 85 -17.40 -4.38 10.60
C LEU A 85 -16.55 -3.30 9.93
N PHE A 86 -17.11 -2.13 9.60
CA PHE A 86 -16.34 -1.06 8.95
C PHE A 86 -15.30 -0.48 9.90
N LEU A 87 -15.65 -0.32 11.18
CA LEU A 87 -14.72 0.15 12.20
C LEU A 87 -13.57 -0.85 12.42
N ARG A 88 -13.90 -2.14 12.61
CA ARG A 88 -12.90 -3.20 12.78
C ARG A 88 -12.01 -3.37 11.54
N SER A 89 -12.60 -3.32 10.35
CA SER A 89 -11.88 -3.40 9.07
C SER A 89 -10.92 -2.22 8.91
N SER A 90 -11.38 -1.00 9.20
CA SER A 90 -10.54 0.22 9.19
C SER A 90 -9.37 0.12 10.17
N GLY A 91 -9.60 -0.38 11.39
CA GLY A 91 -8.54 -0.65 12.38
C GLY A 91 -7.44 -1.56 11.82
N THR A 92 -7.83 -2.75 11.34
CA THR A 92 -6.89 -3.70 10.74
C THR A 92 -6.20 -3.17 9.48
N GLY A 93 -6.92 -2.40 8.65
CA GLY A 93 -6.37 -1.77 7.46
C GLY A 93 -5.30 -0.72 7.79
N THR A 94 -5.50 0.01 8.89
CA THR A 94 -4.51 1.00 9.36
C THR A 94 -3.19 0.32 9.73
N GLU A 95 -3.21 -0.81 10.42
CA GLU A 95 -2.00 -1.57 10.79
C GLU A 95 -1.28 -2.13 9.56
N ILE A 96 -2.03 -2.79 8.66
CA ILE A 96 -1.49 -3.38 7.43
C ILE A 96 -0.88 -2.29 6.53
N GLY A 97 -1.55 -1.14 6.44
CA GLY A 97 -1.12 0.01 5.66
C GLY A 97 0.13 0.67 6.24
N ALA A 98 0.21 0.82 7.57
CA ALA A 98 1.40 1.33 8.25
C ALA A 98 2.63 0.44 7.97
N PHE A 99 2.47 -0.89 8.10
CA PHE A 99 3.54 -1.84 7.83
C PHE A 99 3.97 -1.83 6.36
N SER A 100 3.01 -1.76 5.44
CA SER A 100 3.30 -1.68 4.00
C SER A 100 4.06 -0.40 3.67
N THR A 101 3.63 0.74 4.21
CA THR A 101 4.31 2.04 3.97
C THR A 101 5.72 2.04 4.55
N LEU A 102 5.93 1.45 5.74
CA LEU A 102 7.27 1.30 6.32
C LEU A 102 8.18 0.46 5.41
N LEU A 103 7.70 -0.69 4.93
CA LEU A 103 8.44 -1.53 3.99
C LEU A 103 8.74 -0.78 2.69
N THR A 104 7.81 0.03 2.17
CA THR A 104 8.07 0.91 1.01
C THR A 104 9.22 1.87 1.26
N LEU A 105 9.25 2.56 2.42
CA LEU A 105 10.31 3.51 2.77
C LEU A 105 11.67 2.83 2.95
N VAL A 106 11.69 1.62 3.50
CA VAL A 106 12.92 0.83 3.71
C VAL A 106 13.46 0.31 2.37
N THR A 107 12.62 -0.41 1.62
CA THR A 107 13.00 -0.99 0.33
C THR A 107 13.31 0.06 -0.73
N GLY A 108 12.60 1.19 -0.71
CA GLY A 108 12.89 2.33 -1.58
C GLY A 108 14.26 2.94 -1.29
N GLY A 109 14.62 3.01 0.00
CA GLY A 109 15.94 3.52 0.38
C GLY A 109 17.09 2.60 -0.04
N PHE A 110 16.90 1.27 0.06
CA PHE A 110 17.88 0.31 -0.45
C PHE A 110 18.10 0.41 -1.96
N ARG A 111 17.04 0.75 -2.73
CA ARG A 111 17.16 1.02 -4.16
C ARG A 111 17.86 2.35 -4.45
N GLY A 112 17.70 3.35 -3.58
CA GLY A 112 18.28 4.68 -3.77
C GLY A 112 19.82 4.67 -3.77
N ARG A 113 20.43 3.91 -2.86
CA ARG A 113 21.90 3.88 -2.71
C ARG A 113 22.65 3.53 -4.01
N PRO A 114 22.33 2.43 -4.73
CA PRO A 114 23.02 2.10 -5.98
C PRO A 114 22.65 3.02 -7.16
N MET A 115 21.43 3.60 -7.16
CA MET A 115 20.94 4.39 -8.31
C MET A 115 21.36 5.87 -8.24
N TRP A 116 21.39 6.45 -7.04
CA TRP A 116 21.56 7.88 -6.82
C TRP A 116 22.64 8.21 -5.78
N GLY A 117 23.43 7.21 -5.35
CA GLY A 117 24.52 7.38 -4.38
C GLY A 117 24.07 7.68 -2.95
N THR A 118 22.76 7.81 -2.69
CA THR A 118 22.18 8.17 -1.39
C THR A 118 20.97 7.31 -1.08
N PHE A 119 20.73 7.00 0.21
CA PHE A 119 19.57 6.19 0.59
C PHE A 119 18.24 6.93 0.41
N ARG A 120 18.22 8.25 0.53
CA ARG A 120 16.98 9.03 0.44
C ARG A 120 17.26 10.35 -0.25
N VAL A 121 16.60 10.56 -1.38
CA VAL A 121 16.47 11.86 -2.03
C VAL A 121 15.09 12.37 -1.66
N TRP A 122 15.01 13.46 -0.89
CA TRP A 122 13.74 14.02 -0.39
C TRP A 122 13.00 14.77 -1.49
N ASP A 123 12.55 14.05 -2.51
CA ASP A 123 11.67 14.57 -3.54
C ASP A 123 10.20 14.62 -3.06
N ALA A 124 9.33 15.25 -3.85
CA ALA A 124 7.92 15.41 -3.53
C ALA A 124 7.21 14.07 -3.29
N ARG A 125 7.63 13.00 -4.00
CA ARG A 125 7.07 11.65 -3.87
C ARG A 125 7.50 10.99 -2.57
N LEU A 126 8.79 10.98 -2.25
CA LEU A 126 9.30 10.36 -1.04
C LEU A 126 8.73 11.05 0.19
N THR A 127 8.64 12.39 0.14
CA THR A 127 8.08 13.20 1.23
C THR A 127 6.60 12.90 1.43
N SER A 128 5.80 12.83 0.38
CA SER A 128 4.37 12.48 0.50
C SER A 128 4.16 11.04 0.99
N VAL A 129 4.93 10.06 0.52
CA VAL A 129 4.89 8.69 1.07
C VAL A 129 5.30 8.65 2.56
N PHE A 130 6.23 9.50 2.98
CA PHE A 130 6.59 9.64 4.40
C PHE A 130 5.47 10.30 5.21
N ILE A 131 4.79 11.31 4.66
CA ILE A 131 3.59 11.90 5.26
C ILE A 131 2.49 10.84 5.41
N LEU A 132 2.24 10.01 4.39
CA LEU A 132 1.32 8.88 4.48
C LEU A 132 1.65 7.94 5.65
N PHE A 133 2.93 7.66 5.87
CA PHE A 133 3.38 6.85 7.00
C PHE A 133 3.04 7.52 8.34
N LEU A 134 3.28 8.82 8.46
CA LEU A 134 2.92 9.58 9.67
C LEU A 134 1.39 9.61 9.88
N ILE A 135 0.61 9.71 8.81
CA ILE A 135 -0.86 9.63 8.88
C ILE A 135 -1.29 8.27 9.43
N TYR A 136 -0.69 7.18 8.96
CA TYR A 136 -0.95 5.85 9.50
C TYR A 136 -0.60 5.73 10.99
N LEU A 137 0.57 6.23 11.41
CA LEU A 137 0.97 6.22 12.82
C LEU A 137 0.04 7.06 13.70
N GLY A 138 -0.35 8.24 13.23
CA GLY A 138 -1.33 9.09 13.90
C GLY A 138 -2.68 8.38 14.05
N ALA A 139 -3.17 7.74 12.99
CA ALA A 139 -4.41 6.96 13.03
C ALA A 139 -4.35 5.80 14.04
N LEU A 140 -3.24 5.03 14.08
CA LEU A 140 -3.04 3.97 15.09
C LEU A 140 -3.02 4.51 16.51
N ARG A 141 -2.48 5.72 16.72
CA ARG A 141 -2.50 6.37 18.04
C ARG A 141 -3.91 6.82 18.41
N PHE A 142 -4.64 7.42 17.47
CA PHE A 142 -5.99 7.93 17.68
C PHE A 142 -7.04 6.85 17.93
N GLN A 143 -6.85 5.63 17.39
CA GLN A 143 -7.70 4.48 17.69
C GLN A 143 -7.64 4.05 19.16
N LYS A 144 -6.64 4.48 19.93
CA LYS A 144 -6.51 4.18 21.36
C LYS A 144 -7.20 5.22 22.26
N LEU A 145 -7.76 6.28 21.68
CA LEU A 145 -8.40 7.36 22.43
C LEU A 145 -9.91 7.11 22.59
N PRO A 146 -10.52 7.55 23.71
CA PRO A 146 -11.95 7.32 23.99
C PRO A 146 -12.89 8.14 23.08
N VAL A 147 -12.45 9.30 22.64
CA VAL A 147 -13.04 10.00 21.49
C VAL A 147 -12.14 9.63 20.32
N GLU A 148 -12.66 8.97 19.28
CA GLU A 148 -11.85 8.54 18.14
C GLU A 148 -11.80 9.64 17.06
N PRO A 149 -10.76 10.52 17.00
CA PRO A 149 -10.55 11.39 15.85
C PRO A 149 -9.97 10.62 14.65
N ALA A 150 -9.62 9.34 14.81
CA ALA A 150 -8.96 8.52 13.79
C ALA A 150 -9.72 8.52 12.45
N PRO A 151 -11.06 8.35 12.41
CA PRO A 151 -11.83 8.44 11.17
C PRO A 151 -11.75 9.81 10.49
N ILE A 152 -11.69 10.91 11.25
CA ILE A 152 -11.56 12.26 10.67
C ILE A 152 -10.16 12.44 10.08
N PHE A 153 -9.15 12.00 10.82
CA PHE A 153 -7.75 12.09 10.42
C PHE A 153 -7.44 11.29 9.15
N ILE A 154 -7.93 10.05 9.07
CA ILE A 154 -7.81 9.19 7.87
C ILE A 154 -8.51 9.83 6.66
N ARG A 155 -9.69 10.43 6.85
CA ARG A 155 -10.39 11.12 5.77
C ARG A 155 -9.62 12.33 5.25
N ALA A 156 -9.06 13.14 6.16
CA ALA A 156 -8.24 14.30 5.79
C ALA A 156 -7.00 13.88 4.98
N GLY A 157 -6.33 12.80 5.38
CA GLY A 157 -5.14 12.29 4.67
C GLY A 157 -5.42 11.72 3.28
N LEU A 158 -6.68 11.58 2.84
CA LEU A 158 -7.00 11.16 1.46
C LEU A 158 -6.46 12.14 0.40
N ILE A 159 -6.26 13.40 0.78
CA ILE A 159 -5.62 14.42 -0.07
C ILE A 159 -4.17 14.08 -0.45
N ASP A 160 -3.49 13.27 0.36
CA ASP A 160 -2.11 12.87 0.11
C ASP A 160 -1.98 11.86 -1.04
N ILE A 161 -3.01 11.04 -1.28
CA ILE A 161 -3.00 10.03 -2.35
C ILE A 161 -2.81 10.63 -3.76
N PRO A 162 -3.57 11.66 -4.21
CA PRO A 162 -3.33 12.29 -5.50
C PRO A 162 -1.97 12.99 -5.56
N ILE A 163 -1.47 13.52 -4.44
CA ILE A 163 -0.12 14.12 -4.36
C ILE A 163 0.93 13.04 -4.62
N ILE A 164 0.87 11.89 -3.94
CA ILE A 164 1.79 10.76 -4.18
C ILE A 164 1.75 10.34 -5.65
N LYS A 165 0.55 10.17 -6.23
CA LYS A 165 0.42 9.66 -7.60
C LYS A 165 0.92 10.65 -8.64
N SER A 166 0.53 11.91 -8.52
CA SER A 166 0.83 12.96 -9.50
C SER A 166 2.17 13.65 -9.25
N SER A 167 2.81 13.42 -8.10
CA SER A 167 4.08 14.04 -7.70
C SER A 167 5.15 14.02 -8.78
N VAL A 168 5.25 12.91 -9.51
CA VAL A 168 6.26 12.70 -10.58
C VAL A 168 6.03 13.61 -11.79
N ASN A 169 4.78 13.96 -12.07
CA ASN A 169 4.43 14.83 -13.19
C ASN A 169 4.39 16.31 -12.79
N TRP A 170 4.05 16.60 -11.53
CA TRP A 170 3.95 17.96 -11.00
C TRP A 170 5.32 18.52 -10.61
N TRP A 171 6.23 17.67 -10.15
CA TRP A 171 7.60 18.06 -9.79
C TRP A 171 8.61 17.24 -10.58
N ASN A 172 9.73 17.85 -10.95
CA ASN A 172 10.89 17.16 -11.53
C ASN A 172 11.52 16.22 -10.47
N THR A 173 10.93 15.05 -10.27
CA THR A 173 11.40 14.05 -9.30
C THR A 173 12.48 13.14 -9.91
N SER A 174 13.30 12.53 -9.06
CA SER A 174 14.28 11.51 -9.49
C SER A 174 13.62 10.20 -9.95
N HIS A 175 12.30 10.09 -9.79
CA HIS A 175 11.53 8.92 -10.17
C HIS A 175 11.20 8.95 -11.67
N GLN A 176 11.45 7.83 -12.34
CA GLN A 176 11.04 7.66 -13.72
C GLN A 176 9.50 7.75 -13.85
N PRO A 177 8.98 8.37 -14.92
CA PRO A 177 7.56 8.34 -15.24
C PRO A 177 7.04 6.91 -15.39
N GLY A 178 5.72 6.73 -15.23
CA GLY A 178 5.09 5.42 -15.38
C GLY A 178 5.26 4.86 -16.79
N SER A 179 5.73 3.61 -16.90
CA SER A 179 5.99 2.96 -18.20
C SER A 179 4.73 2.60 -18.98
N ILE A 180 3.57 2.60 -18.31
CA ILE A 180 2.26 2.40 -18.91
C ILE A 180 1.43 3.64 -18.59
N SER A 181 1.07 4.38 -19.63
CA SER A 181 0.28 5.61 -19.53
C SER A 181 -0.93 5.54 -20.45
N ARG A 182 -1.88 6.46 -20.26
CA ARG A 182 -3.06 6.58 -21.14
C ARG A 182 -2.69 6.93 -22.59
N SER A 183 -1.48 7.46 -22.80
CA SER A 183 -0.96 7.90 -24.10
C SER A 183 -0.01 6.88 -24.76
N GLY A 184 0.25 5.73 -24.13
CA GLY A 184 1.13 4.69 -24.68
C GLY A 184 2.04 4.01 -23.64
N THR A 185 2.87 3.08 -24.12
CA THR A 185 3.88 2.35 -23.35
C THR A 185 5.28 2.86 -23.68
N SER A 186 6.11 3.07 -22.66
CA SER A 186 7.53 3.39 -22.83
C SER A 186 8.43 2.14 -22.70
N ILE A 187 7.83 0.95 -22.68
CA ILE A 187 8.56 -0.32 -22.59
C ILE A 187 9.20 -0.60 -23.95
N HIS A 188 10.53 -0.69 -23.97
CA HIS A 188 11.27 -1.05 -25.18
C HIS A 188 10.90 -2.48 -25.60
N VAL A 189 10.46 -2.65 -26.85
CA VAL A 189 10.24 -3.98 -27.44
C VAL A 189 11.60 -4.57 -27.76
N PRO A 190 11.97 -5.77 -27.27
CA PRO A 190 13.23 -6.40 -27.63
C PRO A 190 13.28 -6.52 -29.16
N MET A 191 14.33 -6.01 -29.79
CA MET A 191 14.58 -6.32 -31.19
C MET A 191 14.93 -7.82 -31.28
N PRO A 192 14.41 -8.55 -32.28
CA PRO A 192 14.70 -9.97 -32.46
C PRO A 192 16.18 -10.24 -32.72
#